data_AF-K5X6D9-F1
#
_entry.id   AF-K5X6D9-F1
#
_cell.length_a   1.000
_cell.length_b   1.000
_cell.length_c   1.000
_cell.angle_alpha   90.00
_cell.angle_beta   90.00
_cell.angle_gamma   90.00
#
_symmetry.space_group_name_H-M   'P 1'
#
loop_
_entity.id
_entity.type
_entity.pdbx_description
1 polymer ?
#
loop_
_entity_poly.entity_id
_entity_poly.type
_entity_poly.pdbx_seq_one_letter_code
_entity_poly.pdbx_strand_id
1 'polypeptide(L)'
;MSVRILTWNINCDRRVWQDRIEGALHEEQKNGHKGEACVIMLQEVTKDMLEQYIVMDKWVQSRFAVVPIEHEKWPKQAYFGNVTLVSRDLDVHSAEIVHYGFSRNQRTGLVVRIRMSLTGKEDDSHVIVFGNTHLESLAAGEMLRPGQLKDMADILQTEDVEGGVIAGDMNATDESDKVLGRKLGLKDAYKGKDSDPKGFTCGHYRLQKNDIPPGRLDRVYYLPKRKYKVEEPAVFGKGLTVMTPEEEEHSLSDHAGLATVLHVTG
;
A
#
# COMPACT_ATOMS: atom_id res chain seq x y z
N MET A 1 -21.01 4.66 3.08
CA MET A 1 -20.14 3.53 2.69
C MET A 1 -18.75 3.79 3.23
N SER A 2 -18.09 2.75 3.74
CA SER A 2 -16.73 2.82 4.28
C SER A 2 -15.89 1.73 3.63
N VAL A 3 -14.62 2.01 3.37
CA VAL A 3 -13.64 1.06 2.83
C VAL A 3 -12.43 1.06 3.74
N ARG A 4 -12.11 -0.11 4.30
CA ARG A 4 -10.87 -0.30 5.05
C ARG A 4 -9.70 -0.37 4.06
N ILE A 5 -8.64 0.36 4.35
CA ILE A 5 -7.42 0.40 3.56
C ILE A 5 -6.31 -0.19 4.39
N LEU A 6 -5.61 -1.13 3.80
CA LEU A 6 -4.48 -1.83 4.40
C LEU A 6 -3.30 -1.66 3.46
N THR A 7 -2.13 -1.31 3.97
CA THR A 7 -0.91 -1.27 3.16
C THR A 7 0.26 -1.89 3.88
N TRP A 8 1.05 -2.69 3.17
CA TRP A 8 2.20 -3.37 3.75
C TRP A 8 3.25 -3.72 2.69
N ASN A 9 4.49 -3.26 2.90
CA ASN A 9 5.66 -3.84 2.25
C ASN A 9 5.94 -5.20 2.90
N ILE A 10 5.79 -6.29 2.14
CA ILE A 10 5.90 -7.66 2.65
C ILE A 10 7.31 -8.25 2.54
N ASN A 11 8.29 -7.46 2.09
CA ASN A 11 9.69 -7.83 1.87
C ASN A 11 9.89 -8.95 0.82
N CYS A 12 10.64 -8.64 -0.24
CA CYS A 12 10.88 -9.55 -1.36
C CYS A 12 11.95 -10.64 -1.11
N ASP A 13 12.41 -10.83 0.13
CA ASP A 13 13.39 -11.87 0.47
C ASP A 13 12.85 -13.28 0.20
N ARG A 14 13.53 -13.98 -0.72
CA ARG A 14 13.15 -15.32 -1.20
C ARG A 14 13.32 -16.42 -0.19
N ARG A 15 14.05 -16.23 0.92
CA ARG A 15 14.35 -17.34 1.85
C ARG A 15 13.10 -17.91 2.54
N VAL A 16 12.08 -17.08 2.75
CA VAL A 16 10.85 -17.44 3.49
C VAL A 16 9.59 -16.80 2.89
N TRP A 17 9.60 -16.55 1.57
CA TRP A 17 8.57 -15.73 0.91
C TRP A 17 7.15 -16.27 1.12
N GLN A 18 6.98 -17.61 1.19
CA GLN A 18 5.68 -18.25 1.36
C GLN A 18 5.11 -18.00 2.75
N ASP A 19 5.92 -18.20 3.80
CA ASP A 19 5.50 -17.93 5.18
C ASP A 19 5.21 -16.44 5.40
N ARG A 20 5.93 -15.55 4.71
CA ARG A 20 5.68 -14.10 4.74
C ARG A 20 4.30 -13.73 4.22
N ILE A 21 3.98 -14.16 3.00
CA ILE A 21 2.68 -13.82 2.41
C ILE A 21 1.53 -14.50 3.14
N GLU A 22 1.73 -15.76 3.59
CA GLU A 22 0.75 -16.48 4.40
C GLU A 22 0.49 -15.77 5.73
N GLY A 23 1.54 -15.43 6.47
CA GLY A 23 1.43 -14.70 7.72
C GLY A 23 0.75 -13.35 7.54
N ALA A 24 1.10 -12.59 6.50
CA ALA A 24 0.48 -11.31 6.22
C ALA A 24 -1.03 -11.45 5.92
N LEU A 25 -1.42 -12.37 5.04
CA LEU A 25 -2.84 -12.59 4.70
C LEU A 25 -3.64 -13.20 5.87
N HIS A 26 -3.03 -14.08 6.67
CA HIS A 26 -3.65 -14.61 7.88
C HIS A 26 -3.88 -13.54 8.95
N GLU A 27 -2.94 -12.63 9.14
CA GLU A 27 -3.14 -11.50 10.05
C GLU A 27 -4.29 -10.61 9.57
N GLU A 28 -4.43 -10.40 8.26
CA GLU A 28 -5.60 -9.73 7.71
C GLU A 28 -6.89 -10.52 7.91
N GLN A 29 -6.86 -11.83 7.76
CA GLN A 29 -8.04 -12.67 7.99
C GLN A 29 -8.48 -12.67 9.46
N LYS A 30 -7.53 -12.62 10.41
CA LYS A 30 -7.80 -12.55 11.85
C LYS A 30 -8.29 -11.16 12.28
N ASN A 31 -7.63 -10.11 11.79
CA ASN A 31 -7.89 -8.73 12.19
C ASN A 31 -8.97 -8.06 11.32
N GLY A 32 -9.34 -8.68 10.20
CA GLY A 32 -10.40 -8.26 9.30
C GLY A 32 -11.75 -8.48 9.95
N HIS A 33 -12.41 -7.39 10.34
CA HIS A 33 -13.80 -7.43 10.80
C HIS A 33 -14.63 -8.18 9.76
N LYS A 34 -15.22 -9.32 10.17
CA LYS A 34 -15.96 -10.22 9.28
C LYS A 34 -17.08 -9.44 8.57
N GLY A 35 -16.83 -9.02 7.33
CA GLY A 35 -17.82 -8.43 6.42
C GLY A 35 -17.56 -6.99 5.98
N GLU A 36 -16.49 -6.32 6.43
CA GLU A 36 -16.17 -4.98 5.92
C GLU A 36 -15.43 -5.04 4.58
N ALA A 37 -15.89 -4.24 3.61
CA ALA A 37 -15.20 -4.10 2.34
C ALA A 37 -13.84 -3.42 2.52
N CYS A 38 -12.80 -3.98 1.91
CA CYS A 38 -11.43 -3.52 2.06
C CYS A 38 -10.61 -3.54 0.77
N VAL A 39 -9.57 -2.73 0.76
CA VAL A 39 -8.51 -2.65 -0.26
C VAL A 39 -7.18 -2.91 0.43
N ILE A 40 -6.47 -3.96 0.03
CA ILE A 40 -5.17 -4.37 0.58
C ILE A 40 -4.09 -4.06 -0.45
N MET A 41 -3.13 -3.23 -0.09
CA MET A 41 -2.07 -2.70 -0.94
C MET A 41 -0.74 -3.29 -0.52
N LEU A 42 -0.22 -4.22 -1.30
CA LEU A 42 1.05 -4.91 -1.03
C LEU A 42 2.16 -4.35 -1.92
N GLN A 43 3.34 -4.17 -1.33
CA GLN A 43 4.57 -3.80 -2.02
C GLN A 43 5.62 -4.92 -1.85
N GLU A 44 6.61 -4.95 -2.74
CA GLU A 44 7.66 -6.00 -2.77
C GLU A 44 7.14 -7.43 -2.98
N VAL A 45 6.01 -7.57 -3.67
CA VAL A 45 5.47 -8.87 -4.04
C VAL A 45 6.33 -9.46 -5.16
N THR A 46 6.91 -10.64 -4.94
CA THR A 46 7.66 -11.35 -5.98
C THR A 46 6.72 -12.08 -6.95
N LYS A 47 7.26 -12.49 -8.11
CA LYS A 47 6.52 -13.34 -9.06
C LYS A 47 5.93 -14.58 -8.38
N ASP A 48 6.74 -15.28 -7.58
CA ASP A 48 6.33 -16.53 -6.95
C ASP A 48 5.23 -16.30 -5.90
N MET A 49 5.33 -15.21 -5.12
CA MET A 49 4.26 -14.79 -4.21
C MET A 49 2.93 -14.55 -4.95
N LEU A 50 2.96 -13.84 -6.08
CA LEU A 50 1.75 -13.53 -6.84
C LEU A 50 1.13 -14.80 -7.46
N GLU A 51 1.91 -15.53 -8.27
CA GLU A 51 1.39 -16.59 -9.13
C GLU A 51 1.18 -17.91 -8.39
N GLN A 52 2.07 -18.25 -7.45
CA GLN A 52 2.02 -19.54 -6.77
C GLN A 52 1.21 -19.48 -5.47
N TYR A 53 0.99 -18.28 -4.90
CA TYR A 53 0.27 -18.13 -3.64
C TYR A 53 -0.95 -17.22 -3.76
N ILE A 54 -0.79 -15.90 -3.95
CA ILE A 54 -1.89 -14.93 -3.87
C ILE A 54 -3.04 -15.29 -4.82
N VAL A 55 -2.74 -15.60 -6.09
CA VAL A 55 -3.77 -15.93 -7.08
C VAL A 55 -4.41 -17.29 -6.82
N MET A 56 -3.70 -18.20 -6.15
CA MET A 56 -4.14 -19.57 -5.88
C MET A 56 -4.88 -19.74 -4.54
N ASP A 57 -4.67 -18.80 -3.61
CA ASP A 57 -5.25 -18.83 -2.28
C ASP A 57 -6.79 -18.76 -2.32
N LYS A 58 -7.45 -19.64 -1.55
CA LYS A 58 -8.92 -19.77 -1.59
C LYS A 58 -9.64 -18.60 -0.94
N TRP A 59 -9.05 -18.05 0.12
CA TRP A 59 -9.61 -16.86 0.76
C TRP A 59 -9.51 -15.66 -0.18
N VAL A 60 -8.36 -15.45 -0.82
CA VAL A 60 -8.15 -14.41 -1.84
C VAL A 60 -9.13 -14.58 -3.00
N GLN A 61 -9.18 -15.76 -3.63
CA GLN A 61 -10.07 -16.03 -4.77
C GLN A 61 -11.54 -15.73 -4.45
N SER A 62 -12.01 -16.11 -3.26
CA SER A 62 -13.39 -15.95 -2.84
C SER A 62 -13.78 -14.51 -2.50
N ARG A 63 -12.83 -13.69 -2.01
CA ARG A 63 -13.13 -12.35 -1.49
C ARG A 63 -12.61 -11.20 -2.31
N PHE A 64 -11.58 -11.39 -3.14
CA PHE A 64 -10.88 -10.29 -3.76
C PHE A 64 -10.73 -10.44 -5.28
N ALA A 65 -10.77 -9.32 -5.97
CA ALA A 65 -10.13 -9.13 -7.26
C ALA A 65 -8.64 -8.80 -7.02
N VAL A 66 -7.76 -9.40 -7.81
CA VAL A 66 -6.30 -9.21 -7.69
C VAL A 66 -5.82 -8.32 -8.84
N VAL A 67 -5.10 -7.24 -8.51
CA VAL A 67 -4.61 -6.26 -9.49
C VAL A 67 -3.11 -6.00 -9.27
N PRO A 68 -2.23 -6.21 -10.26
CA PRO A 68 -2.46 -7.05 -11.44
C PRO A 68 -2.57 -8.53 -11.04
N ILE A 69 -3.19 -9.34 -11.90
CA ILE A 69 -3.31 -10.79 -11.68
C ILE A 69 -2.04 -11.56 -12.08
N GLU A 70 -1.16 -10.95 -12.88
CA GLU A 70 0.04 -11.58 -13.44
C GLU A 70 1.23 -10.60 -13.41
N HIS A 71 2.45 -11.11 -13.25
CA HIS A 71 3.66 -10.30 -13.07
C HIS A 71 4.11 -9.62 -14.38
N GLU A 72 3.67 -10.11 -15.54
CA GLU A 72 3.98 -9.54 -16.86
C GLU A 72 3.49 -8.10 -17.03
N LYS A 73 2.60 -7.64 -16.14
CA LYS A 73 2.14 -6.25 -16.09
C LYS A 73 3.14 -5.31 -15.40
N TRP A 74 4.08 -5.83 -14.63
CA TRP A 74 5.15 -5.04 -14.03
C TRP A 74 6.18 -4.61 -15.09
N PRO A 75 7.05 -3.62 -14.79
CA PRO A 75 8.12 -3.25 -15.72
C PRO A 75 8.98 -4.45 -16.08
N LYS A 76 9.50 -4.46 -17.31
CA LYS A 76 10.40 -5.54 -17.76
C LYS A 76 11.57 -5.68 -16.79
N GLN A 77 11.90 -6.92 -16.45
CA GLN A 77 12.98 -7.29 -15.51
C GLN A 77 12.75 -6.86 -14.06
N ALA A 78 11.55 -6.38 -13.70
CA ALA A 78 11.20 -6.13 -12.31
C ALA A 78 11.29 -7.44 -11.50
N TYR A 79 12.03 -7.39 -10.40
CA TYR A 79 12.21 -8.54 -9.50
C TYR A 79 11.00 -8.73 -8.56
N PHE A 80 10.34 -7.63 -8.22
CA PHE A 80 9.08 -7.58 -7.47
C PHE A 80 8.20 -6.46 -8.04
N GLY A 81 6.96 -6.38 -7.60
CA GLY A 81 6.07 -5.27 -7.89
C GLY A 81 5.01 -5.05 -6.81
N ASN A 82 4.03 -4.23 -7.17
CA ASN A 82 2.88 -3.93 -6.31
C ASN A 82 1.69 -4.79 -6.70
N VAL A 83 0.92 -5.23 -5.70
CA VAL A 83 -0.35 -5.95 -5.88
C VAL A 83 -1.39 -5.30 -4.98
N THR A 84 -2.58 -5.08 -5.51
CA THR A 84 -3.74 -4.62 -4.73
C THR A 84 -4.85 -5.67 -4.79
N LEU A 85 -5.30 -6.10 -3.62
CA LEU A 85 -6.47 -6.95 -3.45
C LEU A 85 -7.66 -6.06 -3.15
N VAL A 86 -8.68 -6.12 -3.99
CA VAL A 86 -9.89 -5.30 -3.88
C VAL A 86 -11.06 -6.20 -3.54
N SER A 87 -11.76 -5.93 -2.43
CA SER A 87 -12.92 -6.74 -2.03
C SER A 87 -13.95 -6.80 -3.17
N ARG A 88 -14.48 -7.99 -3.45
CA ARG A 88 -15.45 -8.23 -4.54
C ARG A 88 -16.79 -7.51 -4.35
N ASP A 89 -17.07 -7.05 -3.13
CA ASP A 89 -18.23 -6.24 -2.81
C ASP A 89 -18.08 -4.76 -3.25
N LEU A 90 -16.92 -4.38 -3.79
CA LEU A 90 -16.63 -3.04 -4.30
C LEU A 90 -16.79 -2.98 -5.82
N ASP A 91 -17.46 -1.93 -6.31
CA ASP A 91 -17.63 -1.67 -7.74
C ASP A 91 -16.34 -1.07 -8.32
N VAL A 92 -15.47 -1.94 -8.84
CA VAL A 92 -14.23 -1.52 -9.50
C VAL A 92 -14.57 -0.89 -10.85
N HIS A 93 -14.40 0.42 -10.93
CA HIS A 93 -14.61 1.19 -12.17
C HIS A 93 -13.50 0.94 -13.19
N SER A 94 -12.25 0.97 -12.74
CA SER A 94 -11.07 0.76 -13.59
C SER A 94 -9.84 0.46 -12.75
N ALA A 95 -8.84 -0.18 -13.31
CA ALA A 95 -7.52 -0.30 -12.71
C ALA A 95 -6.42 -0.07 -13.75
N GLU A 96 -5.32 0.57 -13.35
CA GLU A 96 -4.19 0.90 -14.22
C GLU A 96 -2.86 0.87 -13.47
N ILE A 97 -1.77 0.72 -14.23
CA ILE A 97 -0.40 0.80 -13.72
C ILE A 97 0.23 2.08 -14.26
N VAL A 98 0.73 2.90 -13.35
CA VAL A 98 1.51 4.11 -13.62
C VAL A 98 2.98 3.72 -13.65
N HIS A 99 3.58 3.74 -14.84
CA HIS A 99 5.02 3.49 -14.99
C HIS A 99 5.80 4.79 -14.76
N TYR A 100 6.64 4.80 -13.74
CA TYR A 100 7.49 5.96 -13.45
C TYR A 100 8.67 6.00 -14.44
N GLY A 101 8.67 6.96 -15.36
CA GLY A 101 9.58 6.98 -16.51
C GLY A 101 11.08 7.01 -16.17
N PHE A 102 11.46 7.49 -14.98
CA PHE A 102 12.86 7.58 -14.54
C PHE A 102 13.22 6.62 -13.40
N SER A 103 12.35 5.64 -13.09
CA SER A 103 12.64 4.72 -11.99
C SER A 103 13.88 3.84 -12.29
N ARG A 104 14.74 3.68 -11.27
CA ARG A 104 15.94 2.83 -11.33
C ARG A 104 15.71 1.45 -10.68
N ASN A 105 14.72 1.35 -9.80
CA ASN A 105 14.28 0.14 -9.12
C ASN A 105 12.98 -0.44 -9.71
N GLN A 106 12.66 -0.10 -10.96
CA GLN A 106 11.47 -0.62 -11.67
C GLN A 106 10.16 -0.36 -10.89
N ARG A 107 10.08 0.80 -10.22
CA ARG A 107 8.92 1.22 -9.43
C ARG A 107 7.73 1.58 -10.31
N THR A 108 6.54 1.31 -9.77
CA THR A 108 5.27 1.72 -10.38
C THR A 108 4.29 2.19 -9.31
N GLY A 109 3.29 2.95 -9.75
CA GLY A 109 2.06 3.13 -9.01
C GLY A 109 0.99 2.20 -9.56
N LEU A 110 0.15 1.65 -8.70
CA LEU A 110 -1.04 0.91 -9.09
C LEU A 110 -2.26 1.70 -8.65
N VAL A 111 -3.13 2.03 -9.59
CA VAL A 111 -4.32 2.83 -9.36
C VAL A 111 -5.54 1.96 -9.55
N VAL A 112 -6.38 1.89 -8.52
CA VAL A 112 -7.71 1.29 -8.60
C VAL A 112 -8.73 2.40 -8.37
N ARG A 113 -9.64 2.60 -9.32
CA ARG A 113 -10.81 3.48 -9.17
C ARG A 113 -12.00 2.66 -8.74
N ILE A 114 -12.63 3.05 -7.64
CA ILE A 114 -13.78 2.37 -7.08
C ILE A 114 -14.95 3.34 -7.10
N ARG A 115 -16.06 2.90 -7.68
CA ARG A 115 -17.32 3.62 -7.62
C ARG A 115 -17.99 3.36 -6.27
N MET A 116 -18.32 4.43 -5.55
CA MET A 116 -18.85 4.36 -4.20
C MET A 116 -20.09 5.23 -4.06
N SER A 117 -21.16 4.69 -3.49
CA SER A 117 -22.43 5.41 -3.27
C SER A 117 -22.86 5.27 -1.81
N LEU A 118 -23.53 6.30 -1.27
CA LEU A 118 -24.09 6.27 0.07
C LEU A 118 -25.42 5.52 0.11
N THR A 119 -26.23 5.67 -0.93
CA THR A 119 -27.59 5.12 -1.02
C THR A 119 -27.71 3.91 -1.95
N GLY A 120 -26.62 3.56 -2.65
CA GLY A 120 -26.59 2.54 -3.71
C GLY A 120 -27.17 3.02 -5.04
N LYS A 121 -27.42 4.33 -5.20
CA LYS A 121 -27.93 4.93 -6.44
C LYS A 121 -26.78 5.43 -7.31
N GLU A 122 -27.05 5.62 -8.58
CA GLU A 122 -26.06 6.15 -9.52
C GLU A 122 -25.87 7.67 -9.34
N ASP A 123 -26.94 8.38 -9.03
CA ASP A 123 -26.95 9.85 -8.88
C ASP A 123 -26.12 10.38 -7.70
N ASP A 124 -25.81 9.54 -6.71
CA ASP A 124 -24.95 9.87 -5.55
C ASP A 124 -23.63 9.07 -5.57
N SER A 125 -23.26 8.56 -6.75
CA SER A 125 -22.09 7.74 -6.92
C SER A 125 -20.85 8.58 -7.20
N HIS A 126 -19.78 8.26 -6.48
CA HIS A 126 -18.50 8.96 -6.53
C HIS A 126 -17.39 7.98 -6.91
N VAL A 127 -16.57 8.33 -7.89
CA VAL A 127 -15.38 7.54 -8.23
C VAL A 127 -14.22 8.01 -7.36
N ILE A 128 -13.71 7.13 -6.51
CA ILE A 128 -12.61 7.40 -5.58
C ILE A 128 -11.39 6.57 -5.98
N VAL A 129 -10.22 7.22 -5.99
CA VAL A 129 -8.94 6.59 -6.32
C VAL A 129 -8.31 5.94 -5.09
N PHE A 130 -7.82 4.72 -5.28
CA PHE A 130 -6.98 3.98 -4.33
C PHE A 130 -5.65 3.66 -5.01
N GLY A 131 -4.62 4.43 -4.68
CA GLY A 131 -3.27 4.31 -5.22
C GLY A 131 -2.36 3.52 -4.30
N ASN A 132 -1.84 2.38 -4.77
CA ASN A 132 -0.77 1.62 -4.12
C ASN A 132 0.56 1.97 -4.79
N THR A 133 1.56 2.43 -4.04
CA THR A 133 2.89 2.69 -4.61
C THR A 133 4.03 2.22 -3.71
N HIS A 134 5.17 1.97 -4.33
CA HIS A 134 6.46 1.83 -3.66
C HIS A 134 7.41 2.79 -4.36
N LEU A 135 7.74 3.92 -3.70
CA LEU A 135 8.60 4.94 -4.27
C LEU A 135 10.07 4.51 -4.28
N GLU A 136 10.90 5.21 -5.05
CA GLU A 136 12.32 4.89 -5.21
C GLU A 136 13.07 4.80 -3.88
N SER A 137 13.85 3.72 -3.70
CA SER A 137 14.51 3.42 -2.43
C SER A 137 15.85 4.12 -2.30
N LEU A 138 16.32 4.17 -1.04
CA LEU A 138 17.64 4.67 -0.64
C LEU A 138 17.85 6.14 -1.03
N ALA A 139 19.03 6.68 -0.69
CA ALA A 139 19.40 8.05 -1.01
C ALA A 139 19.42 8.32 -2.53
N ALA A 140 19.72 7.29 -3.34
CA ALA A 140 19.69 7.41 -4.80
C ALA A 140 18.29 7.73 -5.34
N GLY A 141 17.24 7.41 -4.58
CA GLY A 141 15.86 7.69 -4.92
C GLY A 141 15.36 9.10 -4.57
N GLU A 142 16.07 9.87 -3.74
CA GLU A 142 15.60 11.16 -3.21
C GLU A 142 15.16 12.12 -4.33
N MET A 143 15.92 12.18 -5.43
CA MET A 143 15.61 13.05 -6.56
C MET A 143 14.43 12.55 -7.42
N LEU A 144 14.06 11.27 -7.30
CA LEU A 144 13.03 10.62 -8.13
C LEU A 144 11.68 10.55 -7.41
N ARG A 145 11.66 10.31 -6.10
CA ARG A 145 10.42 10.20 -5.30
C ARG A 145 9.46 11.39 -5.49
N PRO A 146 9.91 12.66 -5.62
CA PRO A 146 9.01 13.78 -5.86
C PRO A 146 8.20 13.68 -7.15
N GLY A 147 8.84 13.26 -8.25
CA GLY A 147 8.16 13.07 -9.54
C GLY A 147 7.18 11.89 -9.47
N GLN A 148 7.60 10.78 -8.87
CA GLN A 148 6.78 9.57 -8.73
C GLN A 148 5.51 9.81 -7.90
N LEU A 149 5.63 10.51 -6.76
CA LEU A 149 4.46 10.86 -5.96
C LEU A 149 3.59 11.91 -6.66
N LYS A 150 4.19 12.82 -7.44
CA LYS A 150 3.44 13.78 -8.27
C LYS A 150 2.59 13.07 -9.31
N ASP A 151 3.12 12.08 -10.02
CA ASP A 151 2.37 11.32 -11.03
C ASP A 151 1.10 10.69 -10.41
N MET A 152 1.20 10.18 -9.18
CA MET A 152 0.03 9.68 -8.44
C MET A 152 -0.89 10.80 -7.96
N ALA A 153 -0.35 11.91 -7.47
CA ALA A 153 -1.12 13.04 -6.96
C ALA A 153 -1.93 13.74 -8.05
N ASP A 154 -1.41 13.81 -9.27
CA ASP A 154 -2.09 14.37 -10.44
C ASP A 154 -3.34 13.53 -10.79
N ILE A 155 -3.26 12.20 -10.66
CA ILE A 155 -4.41 11.30 -10.89
C ILE A 155 -5.55 11.56 -9.90
N LEU A 156 -5.25 11.88 -8.64
CA LEU A 156 -6.27 12.25 -7.65
C LEU A 156 -6.95 13.60 -7.97
N GLN A 157 -6.37 14.40 -8.87
CA GLN A 157 -6.86 15.74 -9.21
C GLN A 157 -7.61 15.81 -10.54
N THR A 158 -7.75 14.69 -11.26
CA THR A 158 -8.49 14.67 -12.53
C THR A 158 -9.99 14.91 -12.31
N GLU A 159 -10.67 15.46 -13.31
CA GLU A 159 -12.08 15.87 -13.19
C GLU A 159 -13.07 14.69 -13.10
N ASP A 160 -12.65 13.50 -13.54
CA ASP A 160 -13.45 12.27 -13.54
C ASP A 160 -13.47 11.54 -12.18
N VAL A 161 -12.72 12.04 -11.19
CA VAL A 161 -12.65 11.44 -9.84
C VAL A 161 -12.88 12.48 -8.75
N GLU A 162 -13.33 12.01 -7.59
CA GLU A 162 -13.63 12.87 -6.44
C GLU A 162 -12.42 13.07 -5.52
N GLY A 163 -11.25 12.58 -5.94
CA GLY A 163 -10.05 12.47 -5.14
C GLY A 163 -9.73 11.01 -4.81
N GLY A 164 -9.03 10.80 -3.70
CA GLY A 164 -8.66 9.49 -3.23
C GLY A 164 -7.53 9.47 -2.23
N VAL A 165 -6.94 8.29 -2.11
CA VAL A 165 -5.81 7.97 -1.25
C VAL A 165 -4.65 7.43 -2.07
N ILE A 166 -3.44 7.70 -1.60
CA ILE A 166 -2.21 7.07 -2.06
C ILE A 166 -1.54 6.49 -0.82
N ALA A 167 -1.33 5.18 -0.78
CA ALA A 167 -0.71 4.49 0.33
C ALA A 167 0.37 3.52 -0.15
N GLY A 168 1.27 3.18 0.76
CA GLY A 168 2.39 2.29 0.47
C GLY A 168 3.69 2.76 1.08
N ASP A 169 4.76 2.12 0.64
CA ASP A 169 6.13 2.44 1.04
C ASP A 169 6.61 3.67 0.26
N MET A 170 6.61 4.81 0.94
CA MET A 170 7.06 6.06 0.34
C MET A 170 8.58 6.21 0.38
N ASN A 171 9.31 5.26 0.99
CA ASN A 171 10.74 5.37 1.27
C ASN A 171 11.11 6.74 1.86
N ALA A 172 10.26 7.26 2.75
CA ALA A 172 10.36 8.62 3.28
C ALA A 172 11.47 8.76 4.34
N THR A 173 12.72 8.63 3.89
CA THR A 173 13.92 8.62 4.74
C THR A 173 14.49 10.01 4.98
N ASP A 174 14.33 10.93 4.04
CA ASP A 174 14.96 12.25 4.08
C ASP A 174 13.99 13.35 4.54
N GLU A 175 14.50 14.46 5.08
CA GLU A 175 13.66 15.60 5.50
C GLU A 175 12.82 16.18 4.34
N SER A 176 13.35 16.08 3.11
CA SER A 176 12.68 16.49 1.88
C SER A 176 11.41 15.66 1.61
N ASP A 177 11.42 14.37 1.95
CA ASP A 177 10.28 13.45 1.78
C ASP A 177 9.14 13.77 2.75
N LYS A 178 9.46 14.18 3.98
CA LYS A 178 8.47 14.46 5.04
C LYS A 178 7.47 15.54 4.66
N VAL A 179 7.88 16.46 3.79
CA VAL A 179 7.05 17.57 3.32
C VAL A 179 6.49 17.37 1.92
N LEU A 180 6.84 16.25 1.26
CA LEU A 180 6.56 16.03 -0.15
C LEU A 180 5.05 15.98 -0.44
N GLY A 181 4.29 15.20 0.33
CA GLY A 181 2.83 15.13 0.17
C GLY A 181 2.17 16.51 0.25
N ARG A 182 2.58 17.33 1.24
CA ARG A 182 2.07 18.69 1.41
C ARG A 182 2.37 19.60 0.21
N LYS A 183 3.56 19.50 -0.38
CA LYS A 183 3.94 20.27 -1.58
C LYS A 183 3.06 19.92 -2.80
N LEU A 184 2.50 18.72 -2.82
CA LEU A 184 1.62 18.22 -3.88
C LEU A 184 0.13 18.41 -3.55
N GLY A 185 -0.20 19.17 -2.50
CA GLY A 185 -1.59 19.39 -2.08
C GLY A 185 -2.23 18.20 -1.35
N LEU A 186 -1.46 17.15 -1.07
CA LEU A 186 -1.91 15.99 -0.31
C LEU A 186 -1.78 16.26 1.19
N LYS A 187 -2.64 15.60 1.97
CA LYS A 187 -2.56 15.55 3.42
C LYS A 187 -2.16 14.16 3.87
N ASP A 188 -1.27 14.09 4.86
CA ASP A 188 -0.95 12.84 5.55
C ASP A 188 -2.07 12.50 6.53
N ALA A 189 -2.57 11.27 6.48
CA ALA A 189 -3.61 10.80 7.38
C ALA A 189 -3.08 10.61 8.82
N TYR A 190 -1.78 10.37 8.99
CA TYR A 190 -1.14 10.31 10.30
C TYR A 190 -1.05 11.71 10.91
N LYS A 191 -1.54 11.89 12.14
CA LYS A 191 -1.56 13.21 12.80
C LYS A 191 -0.38 13.43 13.74
N GLY A 192 0.35 12.36 14.07
CA GLY A 192 1.57 12.42 14.86
C GLY A 192 2.75 13.06 14.11
N LYS A 193 3.89 13.14 14.79
CA LYS A 193 5.14 13.61 14.18
C LYS A 193 5.88 12.43 13.55
N ASP A 194 6.65 12.68 12.49
CA ASP A 194 7.50 11.65 11.88
C ASP A 194 8.55 11.08 12.83
N SER A 195 8.86 11.77 13.92
CA SER A 195 9.76 11.31 14.98
C SER A 195 9.05 10.49 16.07
N ASP A 196 7.73 10.29 16.00
CA ASP A 196 6.99 9.51 16.99
C ASP A 196 7.21 8.00 16.75
N PRO A 197 7.85 7.27 17.68
CA PRO A 197 8.09 5.83 17.54
C PRO A 197 6.82 4.98 17.37
N LYS A 198 5.64 5.51 17.75
CA LYS A 198 4.35 4.84 17.53
C LYS A 198 3.97 4.79 16.06
N GLY A 199 4.42 5.75 15.27
CA GLY A 199 4.20 5.81 13.82
C GLY A 199 5.31 5.17 13.00
N PHE A 200 6.35 4.60 13.63
CA PHE A 200 7.42 3.93 12.89
C PHE A 200 6.90 2.66 12.24
N THR A 201 7.24 2.49 10.97
CA THR A 201 6.83 1.35 10.15
C THR A 201 8.02 0.49 9.76
N CYS A 202 9.23 1.02 9.63
CA CYS A 202 10.40 0.25 9.23
C CYS A 202 11.56 0.35 10.24
N GLY A 203 12.55 -0.55 10.13
CA GLY A 203 13.86 -0.46 10.80
C GLY A 203 13.88 -0.92 12.26
N HIS A 204 12.85 -1.64 12.70
CA HIS A 204 12.72 -2.12 14.09
C HIS A 204 13.74 -3.20 14.47
N TYR A 205 14.15 -4.00 13.50
CA TYR A 205 15.06 -5.14 13.68
C TYR A 205 16.43 -4.79 13.12
N ARG A 206 17.18 -3.97 13.87
CA ARG A 206 18.58 -3.70 13.52
C ARG A 206 19.41 -4.94 13.86
N LEU A 207 19.94 -5.61 12.83
CA LEU A 207 20.89 -6.70 12.97
C LEU A 207 22.34 -6.20 12.79
N GLN A 208 22.55 -5.06 12.11
CA GLN A 208 23.88 -4.51 11.81
C GLN A 208 23.97 -2.99 11.98
N LYS A 209 25.22 -2.50 12.16
CA LYS A 209 25.55 -1.08 12.36
C LYS A 209 25.14 -0.16 11.20
N ASN A 210 24.97 -0.73 10.00
CA ASN A 210 24.62 0.00 8.77
C ASN A 210 23.13 -0.04 8.43
N ASP A 211 22.29 -0.65 9.28
CA ASP A 211 20.85 -0.75 9.01
C ASP A 211 20.17 0.63 9.09
N ILE A 212 19.18 0.82 8.22
CA ILE A 212 18.35 2.03 8.18
C ILE A 212 17.75 2.25 9.56
N PRO A 213 17.85 3.46 10.14
CA PRO A 213 17.28 3.74 11.44
C PRO A 213 15.75 3.54 11.43
N PRO A 214 15.15 3.14 12.57
CA PRO A 214 13.71 3.08 12.70
C PRO A 214 13.06 4.38 12.26
N GLY A 215 12.01 4.28 11.44
CA GLY A 215 11.37 5.45 10.85
C GLY A 215 10.02 5.14 10.24
N ARG A 216 9.34 6.21 9.79
CA ARG A 216 8.04 6.15 9.13
C ARG A 216 8.20 6.27 7.61
N LEU A 217 8.48 5.14 6.98
CA LEU A 217 8.69 5.05 5.54
C LEU A 217 7.35 4.91 4.81
N ASP A 218 6.44 4.12 5.39
CA ASP A 218 5.10 3.88 4.86
C ASP A 218 4.15 5.01 5.27
N ARG A 219 3.30 5.44 4.34
CA ARG A 219 2.37 6.55 4.58
C ARG A 219 1.03 6.31 3.91
N VAL A 220 0.01 7.00 4.41
CA VAL A 220 -1.28 7.14 3.76
C VAL A 220 -1.52 8.63 3.50
N TYR A 221 -1.36 9.03 2.25
CA TYR A 221 -1.70 10.35 1.77
C TYR A 221 -3.11 10.38 1.19
N TYR A 222 -3.78 11.52 1.28
CA TYR A 222 -5.07 11.73 0.64
C TYR A 222 -5.23 13.15 0.15
N LEU A 223 -5.99 13.34 -0.94
CA LEU A 223 -6.36 14.68 -1.39
C LEU A 223 -7.50 15.19 -0.49
N PRO A 224 -7.41 16.36 0.16
CA PRO A 224 -8.51 16.83 1.00
C PRO A 224 -9.68 17.32 0.13
N LYS A 225 -10.80 16.58 0.15
CA LYS A 225 -12.06 16.89 -0.55
C LYS A 225 -13.24 16.78 0.40
N ARG A 226 -14.43 17.23 -0.03
CA ARG A 226 -15.65 17.25 0.81
C ARG A 226 -16.41 15.92 0.82
N LYS A 227 -16.15 15.03 -0.14
CA LYS A 227 -16.92 13.81 -0.39
C LYS A 227 -16.42 12.58 0.33
N TYR A 228 -15.28 12.67 1.02
CA TYR A 228 -14.82 11.61 1.89
C TYR A 228 -13.94 12.14 3.03
N LYS A 229 -13.75 11.27 4.02
CA LYS A 229 -12.78 11.46 5.12
C LYS A 229 -11.93 10.21 5.25
N VAL A 230 -10.70 10.40 5.68
CA VAL A 230 -9.74 9.31 5.94
C VAL A 230 -9.38 9.36 7.42
N GLU A 231 -9.48 8.22 8.08
CA GLU A 231 -9.10 8.07 9.49
C GLU A 231 -7.58 8.08 9.66
N GLU A 232 -7.14 8.29 10.90
CA GLU A 232 -5.72 8.20 11.21
C GLU A 232 -5.27 6.74 11.19
N PRO A 233 -4.20 6.38 10.45
CA PRO A 233 -3.78 5.00 10.31
C PRO A 233 -3.21 4.45 11.61
N ALA A 234 -3.55 3.20 11.91
CA ALA A 234 -2.94 2.39 12.97
C ALA A 234 -1.83 1.51 12.38
N VAL A 235 -0.70 1.41 13.08
CA VAL A 235 0.37 0.47 12.76
C VAL A 235 -0.01 -0.93 13.25
N PHE A 236 0.16 -1.94 12.41
CA PHE A 236 -0.08 -3.35 12.76
C PHE A 236 1.06 -4.24 12.23
N GLY A 237 1.08 -5.51 12.63
CA GLY A 237 2.08 -6.48 12.16
C GLY A 237 3.51 -6.26 12.66
N LYS A 238 3.73 -5.20 13.44
CA LYS A 238 5.00 -4.94 14.14
C LYS A 238 5.27 -6.05 15.15
N GLY A 239 6.47 -6.61 15.14
CA GLY A 239 6.84 -7.68 16.07
C GLY A 239 6.66 -9.08 15.48
N LEU A 240 5.92 -9.24 14.38
CA LEU A 240 5.58 -10.56 13.87
C LEU A 240 6.77 -11.26 13.25
N THR A 241 6.83 -12.57 13.48
CA THR A 241 7.88 -13.46 13.03
C THR A 241 7.30 -14.69 12.36
N VAL A 242 8.12 -15.34 11.54
CA VAL A 242 7.87 -16.61 10.88
C VAL A 242 9.04 -17.54 11.16
N MET A 243 8.75 -18.84 11.26
CA MET A 243 9.77 -19.87 11.41
C MET A 243 10.20 -20.34 10.02
N THR A 244 11.50 -20.43 9.77
CA THR A 244 12.00 -21.03 8.53
C THR A 244 11.88 -22.56 8.58
N PRO A 245 12.01 -23.26 7.43
CA PRO A 245 12.15 -24.71 7.42
C PRO A 245 13.33 -25.24 8.27
N GLU A 246 14.35 -24.42 8.50
CA GLU A 246 15.51 -24.69 9.36
C GLU A 246 15.28 -24.35 10.84
N GLU A 247 14.04 -24.05 11.25
CA GLU A 247 13.65 -23.65 12.61
C GLU A 247 14.30 -22.34 13.10
N GLU A 248 14.70 -21.46 12.17
CA GLU A 248 15.18 -20.12 12.51
C GLU A 248 14.02 -19.11 12.53
N GLU A 249 14.00 -18.23 13.54
CA GLU A 249 12.98 -17.18 13.63
C GLU A 249 13.39 -15.96 12.80
N HIS A 250 12.55 -15.59 11.83
CA HIS A 250 12.73 -14.43 10.97
C HIS A 250 11.57 -13.45 11.14
N SER A 251 11.84 -12.14 11.09
CA SER A 251 10.77 -11.14 11.02
C SER A 251 9.89 -11.39 9.80
N LEU A 252 8.56 -11.34 9.96
CA LEU A 252 7.58 -11.51 8.90
C LEU A 252 7.73 -10.47 7.78
N SER A 253 8.09 -9.25 8.16
CA SER A 253 8.60 -8.19 7.29
C SER A 253 9.48 -7.27 8.14
N ASP A 254 10.44 -6.59 7.51
CA ASP A 254 11.17 -5.47 8.12
C ASP A 254 10.31 -4.21 8.24
N HIS A 255 9.14 -4.22 7.56
CA HIS A 255 8.07 -3.24 7.70
C HIS A 255 6.91 -3.76 8.56
N ALA A 256 6.26 -2.85 9.25
CA ALA A 256 4.94 -2.99 9.83
C ALA A 256 3.89 -2.41 8.86
N GLY A 257 2.70 -2.99 8.84
CA GLY A 257 1.60 -2.51 8.00
C GLY A 257 0.90 -1.28 8.58
N LEU A 258 0.15 -0.57 7.74
CA LEU A 258 -0.75 0.51 8.13
C LEU A 258 -2.21 0.16 7.77
N ALA A 259 -3.12 0.35 8.72
CA ALA A 259 -4.55 0.15 8.55
C ALA A 259 -5.30 1.45 8.80
N THR A 260 -6.20 1.85 7.90
CA THR A 260 -7.10 2.99 8.08
C THR A 260 -8.45 2.73 7.42
N VAL A 261 -9.38 3.68 7.52
CA VAL A 261 -10.69 3.62 6.88
C VAL A 261 -10.94 4.92 6.11
N LEU A 262 -11.43 4.79 4.88
CA LEU A 262 -12.01 5.87 4.11
C LEU A 262 -13.53 5.80 4.21
N HIS A 263 -14.16 6.92 4.57
CA HIS A 263 -15.61 7.08 4.64
C HIS A 263 -16.08 8.04 3.57
N VAL A 264 -17.02 7.61 2.72
CA VAL A 264 -17.75 8.54 1.84
C VAL A 264 -18.70 9.37 2.70
N THR A 265 -18.81 10.65 2.39
CA THR A 265 -19.67 11.62 3.09
C THR A 265 -20.61 12.30 2.11
N GLY A 266 -21.82 12.64 2.57
CA GLY A 266 -22.85 13.35 1.78
C GLY A 266 -22.47 14.79 1.52
#